data_AF-A0A267FY47-F1
#
_entry.id   AF-A0A267FY47-F1
#
_cell.length_a   1.000
_cell.length_b   1.000
_cell.length_c   1.000
_cell.angle_alpha   90.00
_cell.angle_beta   90.00
_cell.angle_gamma   90.00
#
_symmetry.space_group_name_H-M   'P 1'
#
loop_
_entity.id
_entity.type
_entity.pdbx_description
1 polymer ?
#
loop_
_entity_poly.entity_id
_entity_poly.type
_entity_poly.pdbx_seq_one_letter_code
_entity_poly.pdbx_strand_id
1 'polypeptide(L)'
;MMSTCDLESERLRKEGNGLFFISKRLSRPEHKRKKLWTALDFYKAGLTAARVPKDRSLCLKNSAVAHKDLCILEWSEAHYTRAWSHFRYCLQGYADSWLNATYWLKNSTDEADKLWGDKFVMQLASDMRAMFTLTLHRDSDETTVKSLSLICLLLHKYDFNEPSYLEAAANIFMDYAGRLLRLSISLDKSVHYSRAVGFIAEMTFPIQEAEKLLFRNVNLLACMESELATLREDQRLQAAILRSRHDLAQGKGFLQNLCEDGAEKMVDEALQAMDFLKVALSLVSDDGLDIVLEAEICSTIGNLYLNFFNAESSAERHLKRCVELVLCYLSNDLTGSRCMPWFAAAERGLRELQERRAKRRDEERLAELEAAGVLADLKANWERGSEHFLRHIYEKYPPRPVEGQPARTPPDASKPLKKQLMIALTHYHPDKVDKSDRRWYYTCEEITKYLNSFFEVTKG
;
A
#
# COMPACT_ATOMS: atom_id res chain seq x y z
N MET A 1 -27.42 -21.46 58.46
CA MET A 1 -27.41 -20.16 59.15
C MET A 1 -26.45 -19.24 58.40
N MET A 2 -26.95 -18.14 57.81
CA MET A 2 -26.07 -17.12 57.20
C MET A 2 -25.29 -16.39 58.30
N SER A 3 -24.02 -16.07 58.08
CA SER A 3 -23.23 -15.31 59.05
C SER A 3 -23.70 -13.84 59.08
N THR A 4 -23.44 -13.14 60.18
CA THR A 4 -23.76 -11.70 60.32
C THR A 4 -23.10 -10.84 59.23
N CYS A 5 -21.93 -11.26 58.71
CA CYS A 5 -21.26 -10.59 57.60
C CYS A 5 -21.96 -10.80 56.24
N ASP A 6 -22.59 -11.95 56.01
CA ASP A 6 -23.32 -12.23 54.75
C ASP A 6 -24.60 -11.38 54.68
N LEU A 7 -25.28 -11.21 55.83
CA LEU A 7 -26.44 -10.31 55.95
C LEU A 7 -26.06 -8.85 55.66
N GLU A 8 -24.87 -8.42 56.04
CA GLU A 8 -24.38 -7.06 55.80
C GLU A 8 -24.05 -6.82 54.32
N SER A 9 -23.40 -7.78 53.65
CA SER A 9 -23.15 -7.70 52.21
C SER A 9 -24.46 -7.58 51.41
N GLU A 10 -25.44 -8.42 51.75
CA GLU A 10 -26.75 -8.39 51.09
C GLU A 10 -27.49 -7.06 51.33
N ARG A 11 -27.48 -6.53 52.56
CA ARG A 11 -28.08 -5.24 52.92
C ARG A 11 -27.48 -4.11 52.08
N LEU A 12 -26.16 -3.98 52.06
CA LEU A 12 -25.44 -2.95 51.30
C LEU A 12 -25.74 -3.06 49.79
N ARG A 13 -25.75 -4.28 49.25
CA ARG A 13 -26.11 -4.52 47.86
C ARG A 13 -27.56 -4.09 47.55
N LYS A 14 -28.52 -4.37 48.44
CA LYS A 14 -29.92 -3.94 48.27
C LYS A 14 -30.07 -2.41 48.32
N GLU A 15 -29.33 -1.73 49.19
CA GLU A 15 -29.29 -0.27 49.23
C GLU A 15 -28.72 0.33 47.94
N GLY A 16 -27.63 -0.24 47.42
CA GLY A 16 -27.09 0.11 46.11
C GLY A 16 -28.12 -0.08 44.98
N ASN A 17 -28.84 -1.21 44.97
CA ASN A 17 -29.90 -1.47 43.99
C ASN A 17 -31.00 -0.40 44.06
N GLY A 18 -31.42 0.00 45.26
CA GLY A 18 -32.40 1.06 45.46
C GLY A 18 -31.98 2.38 44.80
N LEU A 19 -30.71 2.78 45.01
CA LEU A 19 -30.14 3.97 44.38
C LEU A 19 -30.01 3.83 42.85
N PHE A 20 -29.63 2.65 42.37
CA PHE A 20 -29.58 2.35 40.95
C PHE A 20 -30.96 2.46 40.29
N PHE A 21 -32.02 1.92 40.90
CA PHE A 21 -33.38 2.05 40.39
C PHE A 21 -33.88 3.51 40.41
N ILE A 22 -33.52 4.28 41.43
CA ILE A 22 -33.81 5.72 41.47
C ILE A 22 -33.13 6.42 40.29
N SER A 23 -31.87 6.08 39.97
CA SER A 23 -31.14 6.69 38.85
C SER A 23 -31.88 6.53 37.51
N LYS A 24 -32.50 5.38 37.27
CA LYS A 24 -33.28 5.10 36.05
C LYS A 24 -34.50 6.01 35.88
N ARG A 25 -35.08 6.51 36.97
CA ARG A 25 -36.29 7.37 36.98
C ARG A 25 -35.98 8.85 36.87
N LEU A 26 -34.73 9.26 37.08
CA LEU A 26 -34.33 10.65 36.99
C LEU A 26 -34.24 11.09 35.52
N SER A 27 -34.49 12.37 35.24
CA SER A 27 -34.31 12.95 33.90
C SER A 27 -32.94 13.60 33.72
N ARG A 28 -32.45 14.30 34.76
CA ARG A 28 -31.20 15.07 34.71
C ARG A 28 -29.95 14.18 34.77
N PRO A 29 -29.01 14.25 33.79
CA PRO A 29 -27.79 13.42 33.76
C PRO A 29 -26.92 13.52 35.02
N GLU A 30 -26.77 14.72 35.59
CA GLU A 30 -25.95 14.94 36.79
C GLU A 30 -26.51 14.20 38.02
N HIS A 31 -27.84 14.23 38.19
CA HIS A 31 -28.48 13.52 39.29
C HIS A 31 -28.40 12.00 39.09
N LYS A 32 -28.52 11.52 37.84
CA LYS A 32 -28.26 10.10 37.51
C LYS A 32 -26.85 9.70 37.90
N ARG A 33 -25.85 10.48 37.46
CA ARG A 33 -24.43 10.26 37.75
C ARG A 33 -24.18 10.18 39.25
N LYS A 34 -24.71 11.13 40.04
CA LYS A 34 -24.57 11.13 41.50
C LYS A 34 -25.14 9.85 42.12
N LYS A 35 -26.33 9.42 41.71
CA LYS A 35 -26.95 8.19 42.23
C LYS A 35 -26.20 6.92 41.84
N LEU A 36 -25.65 6.87 40.62
CA LEU A 36 -24.83 5.74 40.17
C LEU A 36 -23.51 5.63 40.94
N TRP A 37 -22.83 6.74 41.21
CA TRP A 37 -21.62 6.73 42.04
C TRP A 37 -21.91 6.26 43.47
N THR A 38 -22.97 6.78 44.10
CA THR A 38 -23.35 6.30 45.43
C THR A 38 -23.72 4.82 45.41
N ALA A 39 -24.41 4.33 44.37
CA ALA A 39 -24.70 2.90 44.22
C ALA A 39 -23.41 2.06 44.12
N LEU A 40 -22.41 2.53 43.36
CA LEU A 40 -21.10 1.88 43.27
C LEU A 40 -20.38 1.83 44.63
N ASP A 41 -20.45 2.89 45.44
CA ASP A 41 -19.87 2.89 46.79
C ASP A 41 -20.50 1.80 47.66
N PHE A 42 -21.84 1.64 47.59
CA PHE A 42 -22.55 0.58 48.28
C PHE A 42 -22.17 -0.82 47.77
N TYR A 43 -22.05 -1.02 46.45
CA TYR A 43 -21.62 -2.31 45.91
C TYR A 43 -20.18 -2.64 46.29
N LYS A 44 -19.28 -1.66 46.35
CA LYS A 44 -17.90 -1.84 46.80
C LYS A 44 -17.82 -2.19 48.29
N ALA A 45 -18.60 -1.51 49.12
CA ALA A 45 -18.73 -1.85 50.54
C ALA A 45 -19.31 -3.27 50.72
N GLY A 46 -20.37 -3.60 49.99
CA GLY A 46 -20.98 -4.93 49.97
C GLY A 46 -20.01 -6.03 49.55
N LEU A 47 -19.19 -5.77 48.53
CA LEU A 47 -18.13 -6.70 48.09
C LEU A 47 -17.06 -6.91 49.16
N THR A 48 -16.72 -5.88 49.92
CA THR A 48 -15.75 -5.97 51.03
C THR A 48 -16.32 -6.79 52.20
N ALA A 49 -17.63 -6.68 52.46
CA ALA A 49 -18.32 -7.46 53.48
C ALA A 49 -18.59 -8.92 53.07
N ALA A 50 -18.64 -9.21 51.77
CA ALA A 50 -19.01 -10.52 51.23
C ALA A 50 -18.01 -11.62 51.60
N ARG A 51 -18.48 -12.69 52.27
CA ARG A 51 -17.66 -13.86 52.63
C ARG A 51 -17.87 -15.06 51.71
N VAL A 52 -19.00 -15.12 51.00
CA VAL A 52 -19.32 -16.21 50.08
C VAL A 52 -19.20 -15.79 48.60
N PRO A 53 -18.80 -16.71 47.69
CA PRO A 53 -18.67 -16.40 46.26
C PRO A 53 -19.95 -15.84 45.62
N LYS A 54 -21.12 -16.29 46.08
CA LYS A 54 -22.42 -15.83 45.56
C LYS A 54 -22.62 -14.34 45.76
N ASP A 55 -22.42 -13.84 46.98
CA ASP A 55 -22.59 -12.41 47.29
C ASP A 55 -21.54 -11.53 46.59
N ARG A 56 -20.29 -12.03 46.50
CA ARG A 56 -19.23 -11.36 45.73
C ARG A 56 -19.65 -11.20 44.27
N SER A 57 -20.11 -12.28 43.64
CA SER A 57 -20.60 -12.30 42.26
C SER A 57 -21.74 -11.30 42.06
N LEU A 58 -22.74 -11.31 42.93
CA LEU A 58 -23.88 -10.38 42.83
C LEU A 58 -23.47 -8.91 42.97
N CYS A 59 -22.56 -8.58 43.89
CA CYS A 59 -22.04 -7.22 44.02
C CYS A 59 -21.27 -6.78 42.76
N LEU A 60 -20.40 -7.64 42.24
CA LEU A 60 -19.60 -7.37 41.05
C LEU A 60 -20.45 -7.17 39.79
N LYS A 61 -21.46 -8.03 39.57
CA LYS A 61 -22.45 -7.86 38.49
C LYS A 61 -23.15 -6.52 38.59
N ASN A 62 -23.61 -6.16 39.79
CA ASN A 62 -24.32 -4.90 40.01
C ASN A 62 -23.43 -3.68 39.76
N SER A 63 -22.16 -3.74 40.17
CA SER A 63 -21.15 -2.73 39.83
C SER A 63 -20.94 -2.63 38.32
N ALA A 64 -20.86 -3.76 37.61
CA ALA A 64 -20.69 -3.78 36.16
C ALA A 64 -21.84 -3.05 35.44
N VAL A 65 -23.08 -3.38 35.79
CA VAL A 65 -24.28 -2.74 35.22
C VAL A 65 -24.31 -1.23 35.53
N ALA A 66 -23.92 -0.82 36.73
CA ALA A 66 -23.81 0.61 37.07
C ALA A 66 -22.72 1.34 36.27
N HIS A 67 -21.58 0.68 36.03
CA HIS A 67 -20.54 1.22 35.15
C HIS A 67 -20.99 1.33 33.69
N LYS A 68 -21.79 0.39 33.18
CA LYS A 68 -22.39 0.52 31.84
C LYS A 68 -23.25 1.77 31.71
N ASP A 69 -24.11 2.05 32.70
CA ASP A 69 -24.92 3.27 32.68
C ASP A 69 -24.07 4.55 32.77
N LEU A 70 -23.00 4.54 33.59
CA LEU A 70 -22.05 5.65 33.65
C LEU A 70 -21.30 5.85 32.34
N CYS A 71 -20.87 4.77 31.69
CA CYS A 71 -20.24 4.83 30.37
C CYS A 71 -21.14 5.56 29.37
N ILE A 72 -22.42 5.19 29.29
CA ILE A 72 -23.38 5.83 28.38
C ILE A 72 -23.59 7.30 28.75
N LEU A 73 -23.75 7.61 30.03
CA LEU A 73 -23.98 8.99 30.49
C LEU A 73 -22.79 9.92 30.31
N GLU A 74 -21.57 9.37 30.30
CA GLU A 74 -20.33 10.13 30.16
C GLU A 74 -19.77 10.09 28.74
N TRP A 75 -20.44 9.39 27.81
CA TRP A 75 -20.05 9.34 26.40
C TRP A 75 -20.24 10.70 25.73
N SER A 76 -19.23 11.56 25.87
CA SER A 76 -19.19 12.94 25.38
C SER A 76 -17.73 13.33 25.15
N GLU A 77 -17.47 14.28 24.23
CA GLU A 77 -16.10 14.73 23.94
C GLU A 77 -15.33 15.17 25.19
N ALA A 78 -16.01 15.82 26.15
CA ALA A 78 -15.40 16.30 27.38
C ALA A 78 -15.05 15.19 28.40
N HIS A 79 -15.69 14.02 28.33
CA HIS A 79 -15.55 12.96 29.36
C HIS A 79 -15.21 11.58 28.77
N TYR A 80 -14.87 11.52 27.50
CA TYR A 80 -14.69 10.28 26.74
C TYR A 80 -13.67 9.30 27.35
N THR A 81 -12.52 9.77 27.83
CA THR A 81 -11.52 8.91 28.50
C THR A 81 -12.09 8.23 29.74
N ARG A 82 -12.98 8.93 30.46
CA ARG A 82 -13.68 8.38 31.62
C ARG A 82 -14.75 7.37 31.19
N ALA A 83 -15.45 7.64 30.08
CA ALA A 83 -16.41 6.71 29.50
C ALA A 83 -15.76 5.37 29.12
N TRP A 84 -14.60 5.38 28.46
CA TRP A 84 -13.84 4.14 28.20
C TRP A 84 -13.39 3.42 29.47
N SER A 85 -12.99 4.18 30.48
CA SER A 85 -12.64 3.60 31.77
C SER A 85 -13.85 2.85 32.36
N HIS A 86 -15.05 3.42 32.26
CA HIS A 86 -16.29 2.76 32.67
C HIS A 86 -16.65 1.55 31.80
N PHE A 87 -16.44 1.58 30.48
CA PHE A 87 -16.57 0.39 29.64
C PHE A 87 -15.66 -0.73 30.16
N ARG A 88 -14.38 -0.43 30.36
CA ARG A 88 -13.41 -1.39 30.91
C ARG A 88 -13.83 -1.92 32.29
N TYR A 89 -14.27 -1.05 33.20
CA TYR A 89 -14.73 -1.49 34.53
C TYR A 89 -16.00 -2.32 34.48
N CYS A 90 -16.90 -2.06 33.53
CA CYS A 90 -18.06 -2.89 33.28
C CYS A 90 -17.63 -4.31 32.89
N LEU A 91 -16.77 -4.46 31.88
CA LEU A 91 -16.28 -5.77 31.45
C LEU A 91 -15.42 -6.46 32.51
N GLN A 92 -14.61 -5.74 33.26
CA GLN A 92 -13.85 -6.35 34.36
C GLN A 92 -14.79 -6.85 35.47
N GLY A 93 -15.80 -6.05 35.82
CA GLY A 93 -16.80 -6.44 36.83
C GLY A 93 -17.61 -7.67 36.44
N TYR A 94 -17.99 -7.79 35.16
CA TYR A 94 -18.60 -9.01 34.63
C TYR A 94 -17.65 -10.21 34.69
N ALA A 95 -16.37 -10.04 34.36
CA ALA A 95 -15.40 -11.13 34.36
C ALA A 95 -15.18 -11.67 35.79
N ASP A 96 -14.95 -10.75 36.73
CA ASP A 96 -14.77 -11.10 38.14
C ASP A 96 -16.05 -11.69 38.73
N SER A 97 -17.21 -11.16 38.35
CA SER A 97 -18.51 -11.70 38.76
C SER A 97 -18.67 -13.15 38.29
N TRP A 98 -18.36 -13.43 37.02
CA TRP A 98 -18.48 -14.78 36.46
C TRP A 98 -17.49 -15.75 37.11
N LEU A 99 -16.25 -15.31 37.34
CA LEU A 99 -15.24 -16.11 38.04
C LEU A 99 -15.72 -16.53 39.43
N ASN A 100 -16.38 -15.65 40.17
CA ASN A 100 -17.00 -16.01 41.45
C ASN A 100 -18.26 -16.87 41.27
N ALA A 101 -18.99 -16.69 40.17
CA ALA A 101 -20.21 -17.42 39.85
C ALA A 101 -19.98 -18.90 39.59
N THR A 102 -18.91 -19.24 38.85
CA THR A 102 -18.60 -20.62 38.46
C THR A 102 -18.52 -21.58 39.64
N TYR A 103 -18.00 -21.12 40.79
CA TYR A 103 -17.89 -21.93 42.01
C TYR A 103 -19.23 -22.44 42.54
N TRP A 104 -20.27 -21.60 42.52
CA TRP A 104 -21.58 -21.98 43.04
C TRP A 104 -22.53 -22.48 41.96
N LEU A 105 -22.46 -21.95 40.73
CA LEU A 105 -23.29 -22.40 39.62
C LEU A 105 -23.01 -23.86 39.24
N LYS A 106 -21.75 -24.30 39.23
CA LYS A 106 -21.37 -25.67 38.85
C LYS A 106 -21.99 -26.73 39.77
N ASN A 107 -22.23 -26.39 41.03
CA ASN A 107 -22.70 -27.31 42.06
C ASN A 107 -24.16 -27.04 42.45
N SER A 108 -24.82 -26.03 41.86
CA SER A 108 -26.19 -25.67 42.22
C SER A 108 -27.19 -26.54 41.46
N THR A 109 -28.12 -27.15 42.20
CA THR A 109 -29.30 -27.83 41.66
C THR A 109 -30.50 -26.89 41.58
N ASP A 110 -30.39 -25.66 42.07
CA ASP A 110 -31.48 -24.67 42.07
C ASP A 110 -31.71 -24.13 40.66
N GLU A 111 -32.95 -24.22 40.18
CA GLU A 111 -33.34 -23.67 38.88
C GLU A 111 -33.18 -22.14 38.82
N ALA A 112 -33.37 -21.44 39.94
CA ALA A 112 -33.19 -20.00 40.01
C ALA A 112 -31.73 -19.59 39.77
N ASP A 113 -30.79 -20.42 40.21
CA ASP A 113 -29.36 -20.23 40.05
C ASP A 113 -28.95 -20.44 38.58
N LYS A 114 -29.46 -21.50 37.93
CA LYS A 114 -29.26 -21.72 36.48
C LYS A 114 -29.83 -20.57 35.66
N LEU A 115 -31.07 -20.15 35.95
CA LEU A 115 -31.72 -19.04 35.29
C LEU A 115 -30.96 -17.71 35.47
N TRP A 116 -30.32 -17.51 36.63
CA TRP A 116 -29.45 -16.36 36.84
C TRP A 116 -28.24 -16.37 35.91
N GLY A 117 -27.63 -17.55 35.71
CA GLY A 117 -26.50 -17.75 34.79
C GLY A 117 -26.86 -17.41 33.35
N ASP A 118 -27.99 -17.91 32.84
CA ASP A 118 -28.44 -17.61 31.48
C ASP A 118 -28.72 -16.11 31.29
N LYS A 119 -29.46 -15.51 32.23
CA LYS A 119 -29.73 -14.06 32.23
C LYS A 119 -28.46 -13.22 32.37
N PHE A 120 -27.42 -13.75 33.02
CA PHE A 120 -26.15 -13.05 33.17
C PHE A 120 -25.47 -12.87 31.81
N VAL A 121 -25.34 -13.94 31.03
CA VAL A 121 -24.66 -13.89 29.73
C VAL A 121 -25.44 -13.02 28.74
N MET A 122 -26.77 -13.14 28.71
CA MET A 122 -27.62 -12.28 27.89
C MET A 122 -27.49 -10.79 28.26
N GLN A 123 -27.43 -10.46 29.56
CA GLN A 123 -27.26 -9.08 30.00
C GLN A 123 -25.87 -8.54 29.64
N LEU A 124 -24.81 -9.34 29.79
CA LEU A 124 -23.45 -8.98 29.36
C LEU A 124 -23.44 -8.66 27.86
N ALA A 125 -24.01 -9.53 27.02
CA ALA A 125 -24.10 -9.32 25.58
C ALA A 125 -24.85 -8.01 25.24
N SER A 126 -26.00 -7.78 25.89
CA SER A 126 -26.79 -6.56 25.70
C SER A 126 -26.02 -5.30 26.11
N ASP A 127 -25.35 -5.34 27.26
CA ASP A 127 -24.57 -4.21 27.78
C ASP A 127 -23.34 -3.92 26.91
N MET A 128 -22.65 -4.96 26.43
CA MET A 128 -21.55 -4.84 25.46
C MET A 128 -22.00 -4.11 24.21
N ARG A 129 -23.10 -4.53 23.59
CA ARG A 129 -23.66 -3.88 22.39
C ARG A 129 -23.98 -2.42 22.65
N ALA A 130 -24.68 -2.13 23.75
CA ALA A 130 -25.08 -0.77 24.09
C ALA A 130 -23.89 0.18 24.25
N MET A 131 -22.79 -0.27 24.87
CA MET A 131 -21.57 0.53 24.98
C MET A 131 -20.81 0.59 23.65
N PHE A 132 -20.73 -0.52 22.92
CA PHE A 132 -19.99 -0.60 21.67
C PHE A 132 -20.59 0.25 20.55
N THR A 133 -21.91 0.32 20.42
CA THR A 133 -22.58 1.18 19.41
C THR A 133 -22.16 2.64 19.53
N LEU A 134 -21.86 3.12 20.74
CA LEU A 134 -21.37 4.48 20.97
C LEU A 134 -19.99 4.75 20.33
N THR A 135 -19.18 3.69 20.18
CA THR A 135 -17.82 3.75 19.65
C THR A 135 -17.78 3.86 18.12
N LEU A 136 -18.84 3.38 17.44
CA LEU A 136 -18.88 3.28 15.97
C LEU A 136 -18.85 4.63 15.26
N HIS A 137 -19.35 5.69 15.90
CA HIS A 137 -19.38 7.03 15.32
C HIS A 137 -18.08 7.83 15.46
N ARG A 138 -17.04 7.25 16.08
CA ARG A 138 -15.80 7.94 16.36
C ARG A 138 -14.71 7.60 15.35
N ASP A 139 -13.95 8.61 14.96
CA ASP A 139 -12.76 8.45 14.13
C ASP A 139 -11.75 7.49 14.76
N SER A 140 -10.93 6.91 13.91
CA SER A 140 -9.86 6.00 14.35
C SER A 140 -8.66 6.83 14.77
N ASP A 141 -8.46 6.96 16.09
CA ASP A 141 -7.28 7.57 16.69
C ASP A 141 -6.54 6.55 17.57
N GLU A 142 -5.29 6.85 17.94
CA GLU A 142 -4.49 5.95 18.78
C GLU A 142 -5.09 5.72 20.16
N THR A 143 -5.80 6.70 20.71
CA THR A 143 -6.42 6.60 22.04
C THR A 143 -7.56 5.58 22.02
N THR A 144 -8.33 5.59 20.95
CA THR A 144 -9.44 4.66 20.67
C THR A 144 -8.90 3.25 20.51
N VAL A 145 -7.86 3.08 19.68
CA VAL A 145 -7.21 1.78 19.44
C VAL A 145 -6.59 1.23 20.74
N LYS A 146 -5.93 2.06 21.55
CA LYS A 146 -5.45 1.67 22.89
C LYS A 146 -6.60 1.23 23.80
N SER A 147 -7.71 1.96 23.80
CA SER A 147 -8.88 1.61 24.63
C SER A 147 -9.52 0.28 24.20
N LEU A 148 -9.65 0.06 22.89
CA LEU A 148 -10.14 -1.19 22.32
C LEU A 148 -9.20 -2.37 22.58
N SER A 149 -7.89 -2.16 22.54
CA SER A 149 -6.91 -3.21 22.88
C SER A 149 -7.14 -3.75 24.30
N LEU A 150 -7.36 -2.85 25.27
CA LEU A 150 -7.64 -3.21 26.67
C LEU A 150 -8.98 -3.94 26.81
N ILE A 151 -9.98 -3.55 26.04
CA ILE A 151 -11.28 -4.23 26.01
C ILE A 151 -11.15 -5.63 25.41
N CYS A 152 -10.47 -5.78 24.29
CA CYS A 152 -10.24 -7.06 23.63
C CYS A 152 -9.47 -8.04 24.53
N LEU A 153 -8.47 -7.56 25.29
CA LEU A 153 -7.76 -8.35 26.29
C LEU A 153 -8.68 -8.82 27.44
N LEU A 154 -9.71 -8.06 27.79
CA LEU A 154 -10.72 -8.50 28.76
C LEU A 154 -11.69 -9.50 28.15
N LEU A 155 -12.12 -9.28 26.90
CA LEU A 155 -13.03 -10.17 26.18
C LEU A 155 -12.43 -11.57 25.99
N HIS A 156 -11.12 -11.65 25.74
CA HIS A 156 -10.39 -12.91 25.62
C HIS A 156 -10.48 -13.81 26.86
N LYS A 157 -10.79 -13.26 28.04
CA LYS A 157 -10.91 -14.04 29.29
C LYS A 157 -12.22 -14.79 29.42
N TYR A 158 -13.21 -14.50 28.58
CA TYR A 158 -14.52 -15.12 28.63
C TYR A 158 -14.63 -16.31 27.68
N ASP A 159 -15.40 -17.31 28.09
CA ASP A 159 -15.61 -18.53 27.31
C ASP A 159 -17.10 -18.92 27.32
N PHE A 160 -17.93 -18.09 26.66
CA PHE A 160 -19.36 -18.33 26.53
C PHE A 160 -19.72 -18.83 25.12
N ASN A 161 -20.77 -19.66 25.04
CA ASN A 161 -21.33 -20.15 23.77
C ASN A 161 -22.69 -19.51 23.43
N GLU A 162 -23.12 -18.54 24.23
CA GLU A 162 -24.39 -17.84 23.98
C GLU A 162 -24.25 -16.99 22.69
N PRO A 163 -25.15 -17.15 21.69
CA PRO A 163 -24.98 -16.52 20.39
C PRO A 163 -24.89 -14.99 20.44
N SER A 164 -25.68 -14.34 21.31
CA SER A 164 -25.70 -12.89 21.41
C SER A 164 -24.36 -12.31 21.89
N TYR A 165 -23.69 -13.02 22.80
CA TYR A 165 -22.36 -12.71 23.30
C TYR A 165 -21.31 -12.93 22.21
N LEU A 166 -21.33 -14.09 21.54
CA LEU A 166 -20.38 -14.41 20.47
C LEU A 166 -20.39 -13.32 19.39
N GLU A 167 -21.58 -12.94 18.94
CA GLU A 167 -21.80 -11.86 17.97
C GLU A 167 -21.26 -10.52 18.48
N ALA A 168 -21.58 -10.13 19.72
CA ALA A 168 -21.13 -8.86 20.28
C ALA A 168 -19.61 -8.79 20.44
N ALA A 169 -18.99 -9.87 20.89
CA ALA A 169 -17.54 -9.95 21.06
C ALA A 169 -16.81 -9.95 19.71
N ALA A 170 -17.28 -10.75 18.73
CA ALA A 170 -16.69 -10.79 17.38
C ALA A 170 -16.71 -9.41 16.72
N ASN A 171 -17.83 -8.68 16.78
CA ASN A 171 -17.94 -7.32 16.26
C ASN A 171 -16.90 -6.35 16.87
N ILE A 172 -16.66 -6.44 18.18
CA ILE A 172 -15.67 -5.58 18.86
C ILE A 172 -14.25 -5.90 18.38
N PHE A 173 -13.91 -7.19 18.25
CA PHE A 173 -12.61 -7.60 17.71
C PHE A 173 -12.42 -7.14 16.26
N MET A 174 -13.44 -7.32 15.41
CA MET A 174 -13.38 -6.91 14.00
C MET A 174 -13.27 -5.39 13.85
N ASP A 175 -13.98 -4.60 14.64
CA ASP A 175 -13.83 -3.14 14.65
C ASP A 175 -12.44 -2.71 15.14
N TYR A 176 -11.88 -3.38 16.14
CA TYR A 176 -10.50 -3.12 16.57
C TYR A 176 -9.49 -3.38 15.44
N ALA A 177 -9.61 -4.49 14.71
CA ALA A 177 -8.79 -4.79 13.53
C ALA A 177 -8.96 -3.72 12.43
N GLY A 178 -10.20 -3.35 12.11
CA GLY A 178 -10.49 -2.32 11.10
C GLY A 178 -9.93 -0.93 11.46
N ARG A 179 -9.90 -0.57 12.75
CA ARG A 179 -9.29 0.69 13.22
C ARG A 179 -7.76 0.67 13.14
N LEU A 180 -7.14 -0.46 13.47
CA LEU A 180 -5.69 -0.66 13.31
C LEU A 180 -5.28 -0.49 11.84
N LEU A 181 -6.03 -1.09 10.92
CA LEU A 181 -5.81 -0.94 9.47
C LEU A 181 -5.89 0.53 9.04
N ARG A 182 -6.96 1.25 9.44
CA ARG A 182 -7.12 2.68 9.10
C ARG A 182 -5.96 3.53 9.62
N LEU A 183 -5.50 3.28 10.85
CA LEU A 183 -4.32 3.98 11.38
C LEU A 183 -3.05 3.65 10.59
N SER A 184 -2.82 2.37 10.24
CA SER A 184 -1.69 1.96 9.40
C SER A 184 -1.68 2.71 8.06
N ILE A 185 -2.82 2.71 7.34
CA ILE A 185 -2.94 3.40 6.04
C ILE A 185 -2.69 4.90 6.19
N SER A 186 -3.18 5.53 7.27
CA SER A 186 -2.97 6.96 7.52
C SER A 186 -1.50 7.32 7.77
N LEU A 187 -0.73 6.41 8.39
CA LEU A 187 0.68 6.60 8.72
C LEU A 187 1.64 6.16 7.61
N ASP A 188 1.19 5.36 6.64
CA ASP A 188 1.99 4.84 5.52
C ASP A 188 2.69 5.95 4.71
N LYS A 189 2.09 7.15 4.62
CA LYS A 189 2.66 8.30 3.91
C LYS A 189 3.49 9.23 4.79
N SER A 190 3.74 8.87 6.06
CA SER A 190 4.40 9.72 7.06
C SER A 190 5.74 9.15 7.52
N VAL A 191 6.53 9.95 8.25
CA VAL A 191 7.82 9.54 8.85
C VAL A 191 7.68 8.40 9.88
N HIS A 192 6.46 8.03 10.26
CA HIS A 192 6.16 7.03 11.28
C HIS A 192 5.94 5.61 10.74
N TYR A 193 6.72 5.21 9.73
CA TYR A 193 6.61 3.90 9.07
C TYR A 193 6.64 2.70 10.04
N SER A 194 7.55 2.71 11.02
CA SER A 194 7.65 1.62 12.02
C SER A 194 6.34 1.40 12.80
N ARG A 195 5.57 2.47 13.00
CA ARG A 195 4.29 2.43 13.71
C ARG A 195 3.17 1.88 12.84
N ALA A 196 3.17 2.18 11.53
CA ALA A 196 2.24 1.57 10.58
C ALA A 196 2.40 0.04 10.55
N VAL A 197 3.65 -0.45 10.48
CA VAL A 197 3.96 -1.89 10.56
C VAL A 197 3.48 -2.50 11.87
N GLY A 198 3.69 -1.80 12.99
CA GLY A 198 3.20 -2.24 14.31
C GLY A 198 1.69 -2.48 14.33
N PHE A 199 0.89 -1.57 13.77
CA PHE A 199 -0.56 -1.73 13.72
C PHE A 199 -1.02 -2.91 12.87
N ILE A 200 -0.37 -3.17 11.74
CA ILE A 200 -0.67 -4.36 10.91
C ILE A 200 -0.32 -5.65 11.63
N ALA A 201 0.79 -5.69 12.38
CA ALA A 201 1.13 -6.84 13.19
C ALA A 201 0.08 -7.07 14.30
N GLU A 202 -0.37 -6.01 14.96
CA GLU A 202 -1.40 -6.04 16.00
C GLU A 202 -2.75 -6.60 15.51
N MET A 203 -3.12 -6.44 14.24
CA MET A 203 -4.37 -6.95 13.67
C MET A 203 -4.52 -8.48 13.78
N THR A 204 -3.42 -9.21 13.90
CA THR A 204 -3.44 -10.68 13.99
C THR A 204 -4.27 -11.18 15.17
N PHE A 205 -4.11 -10.54 16.34
CA PHE A 205 -4.82 -10.91 17.57
C PHE A 205 -6.36 -10.79 17.43
N PRO A 206 -6.93 -9.60 17.10
CA PRO A 206 -8.37 -9.47 16.98
C PRO A 206 -8.96 -10.34 15.86
N ILE A 207 -8.27 -10.50 14.73
CA ILE A 207 -8.77 -11.36 13.64
C ILE A 207 -8.89 -12.81 14.08
N GLN A 208 -7.87 -13.35 14.77
CA GLN A 208 -7.89 -14.73 15.27
C GLN A 208 -8.93 -14.95 16.36
N GLU A 209 -9.12 -13.99 17.25
CA GLU A 209 -10.14 -14.10 18.30
C GLU A 209 -11.57 -13.99 17.74
N ALA A 210 -11.81 -13.09 16.77
CA ALA A 210 -13.08 -13.04 16.06
C ALA A 210 -13.39 -14.37 15.34
N GLU A 211 -12.41 -14.92 14.63
CA GLU A 211 -12.51 -16.22 13.96
C GLU A 211 -12.90 -17.34 14.93
N LYS A 212 -12.17 -17.45 16.03
CA LYS A 212 -12.40 -18.46 17.06
C LYS A 212 -13.80 -18.39 17.64
N LEU A 213 -14.35 -17.18 17.83
CA LEU A 213 -15.70 -16.99 18.33
C LEU A 213 -16.76 -17.37 17.30
N LEU A 214 -16.57 -16.98 16.04
CA LEU A 214 -17.52 -17.27 14.95
C LEU A 214 -17.58 -18.76 14.64
N PHE A 215 -16.46 -19.49 14.68
CA PHE A 215 -16.44 -20.94 14.46
C PHE A 215 -17.27 -21.74 15.48
N ARG A 216 -17.58 -21.16 16.65
CA ARG A 216 -18.44 -21.80 17.65
C ARG A 216 -19.91 -21.80 17.26
N ASN A 217 -20.32 -21.02 16.27
CA ASN A 217 -21.70 -20.89 15.83
C ASN A 217 -21.79 -20.74 14.30
N VAL A 218 -22.24 -21.81 13.64
CA VAL A 218 -22.33 -21.89 12.16
C VAL A 218 -23.18 -20.77 11.55
N ASN A 219 -24.27 -20.37 12.21
CA ASN A 219 -25.14 -19.30 11.71
C ASN A 219 -24.44 -17.94 11.77
N LEU A 220 -23.69 -17.67 12.85
CA LEU A 220 -22.91 -16.43 12.96
C LEU A 220 -21.75 -16.39 11.97
N LEU A 221 -21.05 -17.52 11.80
CA LEU A 221 -19.99 -17.64 10.80
C LEU A 221 -20.53 -17.28 9.41
N ALA A 222 -21.64 -17.89 8.99
CA ALA A 222 -22.24 -17.60 7.68
C ALA A 222 -22.61 -16.12 7.48
N CYS A 223 -22.96 -15.39 8.54
CA CYS A 223 -23.29 -13.97 8.47
C CYS A 223 -22.06 -13.05 8.41
N MET A 224 -20.93 -13.43 9.03
CA MET A 224 -19.80 -12.53 9.27
C MET A 224 -18.49 -12.97 8.57
N GLU A 225 -18.45 -14.16 7.96
CA GLU A 225 -17.27 -14.72 7.30
C GLU A 225 -16.73 -13.82 6.20
N SER A 226 -17.60 -13.21 5.38
CA SER A 226 -17.20 -12.31 4.29
C SER A 226 -16.45 -11.07 4.81
N GLU A 227 -16.94 -10.45 5.88
CA GLU A 227 -16.32 -9.26 6.47
C GLU A 227 -14.99 -9.63 7.14
N LEU A 228 -14.92 -10.78 7.82
CA LEU A 228 -13.67 -11.29 8.41
C LEU A 228 -12.62 -11.64 7.33
N ALA A 229 -13.05 -12.24 6.22
CA ALA A 229 -12.19 -12.55 5.09
C ALA A 229 -11.65 -11.27 4.44
N THR A 230 -12.50 -10.24 4.31
CA THR A 230 -12.09 -8.91 3.83
C THR A 230 -11.02 -8.31 4.72
N LEU A 231 -11.20 -8.31 6.06
CA LEU A 231 -10.20 -7.78 7.00
C LEU A 231 -8.86 -8.53 6.95
N ARG A 232 -8.86 -9.85 6.73
CA ARG A 232 -7.63 -10.63 6.54
C ARG A 232 -6.92 -10.26 5.27
N GLU A 233 -7.67 -10.13 4.19
CA GLU A 233 -7.10 -9.76 2.91
C GLU A 233 -6.54 -8.35 2.99
N ASP A 234 -7.26 -7.39 3.56
CA ASP A 234 -6.76 -6.04 3.77
C ASP A 234 -5.49 -6.01 4.64
N GLN A 235 -5.41 -6.83 5.69
CA GLN A 235 -4.18 -6.99 6.49
C GLN A 235 -3.01 -7.47 5.62
N ARG A 236 -3.24 -8.50 4.79
CA ARG A 236 -2.23 -9.09 3.90
C ARG A 236 -1.76 -8.07 2.88
N LEU A 237 -2.68 -7.37 2.22
CA LEU A 237 -2.40 -6.36 1.21
C LEU A 237 -1.59 -5.21 1.80
N GLN A 238 -2.03 -4.66 2.94
CA GLN A 238 -1.31 -3.56 3.57
C GLN A 238 0.07 -4.00 4.10
N ALA A 239 0.21 -5.24 4.59
CA ALA A 239 1.51 -5.79 4.97
C ALA A 239 2.47 -5.89 3.76
N ALA A 240 1.97 -6.32 2.60
CA ALA A 240 2.75 -6.41 1.37
C ALA A 240 3.21 -5.03 0.88
N ILE A 241 2.32 -4.03 0.90
CA ILE A 241 2.64 -2.63 0.54
C ILE A 241 3.74 -2.08 1.46
N LEU A 242 3.57 -2.20 2.78
CA LEU A 242 4.55 -1.72 3.74
C LEU A 242 5.91 -2.40 3.51
N ARG A 243 5.93 -3.73 3.43
CA ARG A 243 7.15 -4.50 3.20
C ARG A 243 7.85 -4.11 1.89
N SER A 244 7.10 -3.92 0.80
CA SER A 244 7.64 -3.45 -0.48
C SER A 244 8.33 -2.10 -0.34
N ARG A 245 7.75 -1.15 0.41
CA ARG A 245 8.38 0.15 0.68
C ARG A 245 9.65 0.04 1.50
N HIS A 246 9.64 -0.81 2.52
CA HIS A 246 10.83 -1.07 3.31
C HIS A 246 11.97 -1.61 2.43
N ASP A 247 11.67 -2.61 1.60
CA ASP A 247 12.68 -3.24 0.75
C ASP A 247 13.17 -2.28 -0.35
N LEU A 248 12.30 -1.42 -0.90
CA LEU A 248 12.70 -0.31 -1.76
C LEU A 248 13.67 0.66 -1.05
N ALA A 249 13.37 1.03 0.20
CA ALA A 249 14.22 1.94 0.98
C ALA A 249 15.59 1.31 1.28
N GLN A 250 15.63 0.03 1.65
CA GLN A 250 16.88 -0.72 1.84
C GLN A 250 17.67 -0.78 0.54
N GLY A 251 17.03 -1.15 -0.57
CA GLY A 251 17.66 -1.20 -1.89
C GLY A 251 18.27 0.14 -2.29
N LYS A 252 17.56 1.24 -2.08
CA LYS A 252 18.09 2.60 -2.31
C LYS A 252 19.24 2.97 -1.38
N GLY A 253 19.25 2.47 -0.15
CA GLY A 253 20.36 2.63 0.78
C GLY A 253 21.66 2.03 0.22
N PHE A 254 21.60 0.79 -0.28
CA PHE A 254 22.75 0.17 -0.95
C PHE A 254 23.20 0.94 -2.20
N LEU A 255 22.26 1.50 -2.97
CA LEU A 255 22.60 2.32 -4.14
C LEU A 255 23.34 3.62 -3.79
N GLN A 256 23.16 4.17 -2.59
CA GLN A 256 23.88 5.38 -2.16
C GLN A 256 25.36 5.08 -1.89
N ASN A 257 25.66 3.90 -1.36
CA ASN A 257 27.03 3.47 -1.05
C ASN A 257 27.88 3.21 -2.30
N LEU A 258 27.23 2.90 -3.44
CA LEU A 258 27.91 2.70 -4.73
C LEU A 258 28.74 3.91 -5.19
N CYS A 259 28.48 5.10 -4.67
CA CYS A 259 29.23 6.31 -5.01
C CYS A 259 30.53 6.49 -4.19
N GLU A 260 30.74 5.70 -3.13
CA GLU A 260 31.75 5.97 -2.09
C GLU A 260 32.85 4.89 -1.99
N ASP A 261 32.67 3.72 -2.58
CA ASP A 261 33.49 2.53 -2.32
C ASP A 261 34.28 1.98 -3.53
N GLY A 262 35.26 1.10 -3.27
CA GLY A 262 36.09 0.44 -4.29
C GLY A 262 35.35 -0.62 -5.14
N ALA A 263 35.87 -0.90 -6.35
CA ALA A 263 35.17 -1.63 -7.42
C ALA A 263 34.54 -2.99 -7.03
N GLU A 264 35.18 -3.79 -6.16
CA GLU A 264 34.66 -5.11 -5.76
C GLU A 264 33.45 -4.97 -4.80
N LYS A 265 33.54 -4.07 -3.83
CA LYS A 265 32.45 -3.76 -2.90
C LYS A 265 31.25 -3.15 -3.61
N MET A 266 31.48 -2.38 -4.68
CA MET A 266 30.40 -1.83 -5.53
C MET A 266 29.57 -2.92 -6.22
N VAL A 267 30.16 -4.05 -6.61
CA VAL A 267 29.42 -5.14 -7.26
C VAL A 267 28.50 -5.84 -6.27
N ASP A 268 28.99 -6.13 -5.06
CA ASP A 268 28.19 -6.77 -4.02
C ASP A 268 27.02 -5.90 -3.57
N GLU A 269 27.25 -4.58 -3.42
CA GLU A 269 26.18 -3.64 -3.06
C GLU A 269 25.12 -3.50 -4.16
N ALA A 270 25.53 -3.51 -5.44
CA ALA A 270 24.59 -3.47 -6.55
C ALA A 270 23.73 -4.74 -6.65
N LEU A 271 24.31 -5.91 -6.35
CA LEU A 271 23.56 -7.17 -6.29
C LEU A 271 22.58 -7.18 -5.10
N GLN A 272 23.02 -6.75 -3.92
CA GLN A 272 22.15 -6.62 -2.75
C GLN A 272 20.99 -5.63 -3.01
N ALA A 273 21.29 -4.48 -3.61
CA ALA A 273 20.26 -3.54 -4.04
C ALA A 273 19.23 -4.19 -4.98
N MET A 274 19.71 -4.94 -5.97
CA MET A 274 18.85 -5.65 -6.92
C MET A 274 17.95 -6.68 -6.24
N ASP A 275 18.47 -7.44 -5.27
CA ASP A 275 17.70 -8.46 -4.55
C ASP A 275 16.54 -7.82 -3.77
N PHE A 276 16.82 -6.77 -3.00
CA PHE A 276 15.79 -6.01 -2.28
C PHE A 276 14.75 -5.43 -3.25
N LEU A 277 15.17 -4.82 -4.35
CA LEU A 277 14.27 -4.21 -5.32
C LEU A 277 13.38 -5.24 -6.03
N LYS A 278 13.91 -6.44 -6.35
CA LYS A 278 13.11 -7.52 -6.95
C LYS A 278 12.06 -8.06 -5.98
N VAL A 279 12.41 -8.23 -4.71
CA VAL A 279 11.45 -8.62 -3.67
C VAL A 279 10.38 -7.54 -3.55
N ALA A 280 10.77 -6.26 -3.46
CA ALA A 280 9.84 -5.14 -3.40
C ALA A 280 8.86 -5.15 -4.59
N LEU A 281 9.37 -5.37 -5.81
CA LEU A 281 8.54 -5.43 -7.02
C LEU A 281 7.53 -6.58 -6.97
N SER A 282 7.99 -7.79 -6.62
CA SER A 282 7.13 -8.99 -6.58
C SER A 282 5.97 -8.86 -5.59
N LEU A 283 6.14 -8.07 -4.53
CA LEU A 283 5.10 -7.85 -3.52
C LEU A 283 3.95 -6.97 -4.03
N VAL A 284 4.14 -6.18 -5.08
CA VAL A 284 3.14 -5.21 -5.57
C VAL A 284 2.69 -5.43 -7.02
N SER A 285 3.47 -6.17 -7.81
CA SER A 285 3.24 -6.35 -9.25
C SER A 285 2.10 -7.29 -9.61
N ASP A 286 1.92 -8.38 -8.85
CA ASP A 286 1.10 -9.51 -9.28
C ASP A 286 -0.40 -9.20 -9.25
N ASP A 287 -0.82 -8.30 -8.36
CA ASP A 287 -2.22 -7.88 -8.18
C ASP A 287 -2.44 -6.37 -8.43
N GLY A 288 -1.41 -5.64 -8.88
CA GLY A 288 -1.47 -4.18 -9.08
C GLY A 288 -1.78 -3.41 -7.79
N LEU A 289 -1.19 -3.84 -6.67
CA LEU A 289 -1.56 -3.37 -5.31
C LEU A 289 -1.26 -1.89 -5.07
N ASP A 290 -0.09 -1.42 -5.50
CA ASP A 290 0.31 -0.01 -5.41
C ASP A 290 1.07 0.37 -6.69
N ILE A 291 0.32 0.93 -7.65
CA ILE A 291 0.81 1.34 -8.97
C ILE A 291 1.93 2.39 -8.88
N VAL A 292 1.86 3.28 -7.89
CA VAL A 292 2.86 4.35 -7.70
C VAL A 292 4.16 3.74 -7.23
N LEU A 293 4.08 2.85 -6.24
CA LEU A 293 5.23 2.14 -5.70
C LEU A 293 5.86 1.20 -6.75
N GLU A 294 5.05 0.46 -7.51
CA GLU A 294 5.53 -0.38 -8.62
C GLU A 294 6.31 0.45 -9.64
N ALA A 295 5.79 1.62 -10.04
CA ALA A 295 6.46 2.50 -10.99
C ALA A 295 7.81 3.02 -10.46
N GLU A 296 7.86 3.41 -9.18
CA GLU A 296 9.09 3.85 -8.54
C GLU A 296 10.16 2.74 -8.46
N ILE A 297 9.74 1.53 -8.09
CA ILE A 297 10.63 0.35 -8.06
C ILE A 297 11.15 0.05 -9.47
N CYS A 298 10.27 0.06 -10.48
CA CYS A 298 10.64 -0.16 -11.88
C CYS A 298 11.65 0.88 -12.38
N SER A 299 11.47 2.16 -12.05
CA SER A 299 12.45 3.21 -12.36
C SER A 299 13.81 2.90 -11.71
N THR A 300 13.81 2.54 -10.44
CA THR A 300 15.04 2.26 -9.69
C THR A 300 15.80 1.06 -10.27
N ILE A 301 15.10 -0.06 -10.51
CA ILE A 301 15.66 -1.27 -11.16
C ILE A 301 16.18 -0.96 -12.56
N GLY A 302 15.40 -0.22 -13.35
CA GLY A 302 15.75 0.13 -14.72
C GLY A 302 17.05 0.94 -14.80
N ASN A 303 17.21 1.93 -13.92
CA ASN A 303 18.42 2.73 -13.83
C ASN A 303 19.62 1.91 -13.34
N LEU A 304 19.42 0.98 -12.40
CA LEU A 304 20.49 0.08 -11.95
C LEU A 304 20.98 -0.83 -13.09
N TYR A 305 20.07 -1.40 -13.89
CA TYR A 305 20.44 -2.16 -15.08
C TYR A 305 21.18 -1.32 -16.12
N LEU A 306 20.75 -0.06 -16.33
CA LEU A 306 21.34 0.82 -17.33
C LEU A 306 22.75 1.29 -16.95
N ASN A 307 22.90 1.76 -15.71
CA ASN A 307 24.07 2.51 -15.27
C ASN A 307 25.17 1.60 -14.70
N PHE A 308 24.81 0.47 -14.10
CA PHE A 308 25.76 -0.41 -13.45
C PHE A 308 25.96 -1.72 -14.20
N PHE A 309 24.88 -2.45 -14.46
CA PHE A 309 24.97 -3.77 -15.12
C PHE A 309 25.11 -3.68 -16.64
N ASN A 310 24.95 -2.49 -17.23
CA ASN A 310 24.95 -2.25 -18.68
C ASN A 310 24.02 -3.21 -19.47
N ALA A 311 22.90 -3.62 -18.84
CA ALA A 311 21.95 -4.59 -19.38
C ALA A 311 20.76 -3.87 -20.04
N GLU A 312 21.00 -3.29 -21.21
CA GLU A 312 20.08 -2.35 -21.87
C GLU A 312 18.67 -2.90 -22.12
N SER A 313 18.52 -4.16 -22.53
CA SER A 313 17.20 -4.76 -22.77
C SER A 313 16.39 -4.90 -21.48
N SER A 314 17.05 -5.24 -20.37
CA SER A 314 16.43 -5.33 -19.05
C SER A 314 16.11 -3.94 -18.51
N ALA A 315 17.00 -2.98 -18.68
CA ALA A 315 16.76 -1.59 -18.34
C ALA A 315 15.53 -1.04 -19.07
N GLU A 316 15.49 -1.17 -20.40
CA GLU A 316 14.38 -0.68 -21.22
C GLU A 316 13.03 -1.25 -20.77
N ARG A 317 12.97 -2.55 -20.47
CA ARG A 317 11.74 -3.21 -20.00
C ARG A 317 11.17 -2.52 -18.76
N HIS A 318 11.98 -2.30 -17.72
CA HIS A 318 11.52 -1.72 -16.47
C HIS A 318 11.25 -0.21 -16.60
N LEU A 319 12.10 0.51 -17.34
CA LEU A 319 11.90 1.94 -17.58
C LEU A 319 10.62 2.21 -18.39
N LYS A 320 10.32 1.39 -19.41
CA LYS A 320 9.05 1.45 -20.15
C LYS A 320 7.86 1.15 -19.25
N ARG A 321 7.95 0.10 -18.42
CA ARG A 321 6.90 -0.24 -17.45
C ARG A 321 6.60 0.93 -16.52
N CYS A 322 7.62 1.59 -15.97
CA CYS A 322 7.43 2.80 -15.15
C CYS A 322 6.65 3.88 -15.92
N VAL A 323 7.00 4.15 -17.17
CA VAL A 323 6.33 5.17 -17.99
C VAL A 323 4.89 4.77 -18.32
N GLU A 324 4.65 3.52 -18.71
CA GLU A 324 3.33 2.97 -18.99
C GLU A 324 2.41 3.08 -17.77
N LEU A 325 2.87 2.69 -16.59
CA LEU A 325 2.10 2.78 -15.34
C LEU A 325 1.64 4.22 -15.08
N VAL A 326 2.54 5.20 -15.19
CA VAL A 326 2.22 6.62 -14.96
C VAL A 326 1.31 7.19 -16.04
N LEU A 327 1.55 6.87 -17.32
CA LEU A 327 0.78 7.42 -18.42
C LEU A 327 -0.62 6.80 -18.56
N CYS A 328 -0.78 5.52 -18.23
CA CYS A 328 -2.05 4.82 -18.38
C CYS A 328 -2.94 4.94 -17.14
N TYR A 329 -2.37 4.87 -15.94
CA TYR A 329 -3.16 4.74 -14.70
C TYR A 329 -3.14 5.99 -13.82
N LEU A 330 -2.14 6.86 -13.97
CA LEU A 330 -1.98 8.07 -13.16
C LEU A 330 -2.18 9.36 -13.97
N SER A 331 -2.76 9.27 -15.18
CA SER A 331 -2.90 10.37 -16.13
C SER A 331 -3.78 11.53 -15.67
N ASN A 332 -4.71 11.29 -14.74
CA ASN A 332 -5.56 12.34 -14.16
C ASN A 332 -4.91 13.03 -12.96
N ASP A 333 -3.83 12.48 -12.41
CA ASP A 333 -3.08 13.03 -11.28
C ASP A 333 -1.86 13.85 -11.78
N LEU A 334 -2.17 14.84 -12.62
CA LEU A 334 -1.22 15.60 -13.45
C LEU A 334 -0.16 16.41 -12.67
N THR A 335 -0.24 16.49 -11.34
CA THR A 335 0.62 17.37 -10.54
C THR A 335 1.51 16.64 -9.52
N GLY A 336 1.21 15.39 -9.16
CA GLY A 336 2.04 14.63 -8.22
C GLY A 336 3.08 13.76 -8.92
N SER A 337 2.63 12.68 -9.55
CA SER A 337 3.48 11.57 -9.98
C SER A 337 4.43 11.90 -11.14
N ARG A 338 4.01 12.74 -12.11
CA ARG A 338 4.87 13.16 -13.23
C ARG A 338 6.00 14.11 -12.81
N CYS A 339 5.87 14.75 -11.65
CA CYS A 339 6.89 15.63 -11.10
C CYS A 339 7.86 14.88 -10.17
N MET A 340 7.67 13.58 -9.97
CA MET A 340 8.50 12.80 -9.07
C MET A 340 9.90 12.55 -9.66
N PRO A 341 10.96 12.63 -8.84
CA PRO A 341 12.34 12.42 -9.31
C PRO A 341 12.56 11.06 -9.99
N TRP A 342 11.90 10.01 -9.49
CA TRP A 342 11.99 8.67 -10.06
C TRP A 342 11.35 8.58 -11.45
N PHE A 343 10.27 9.30 -11.72
CA PHE A 343 9.65 9.31 -13.06
C PHE A 343 10.57 10.00 -14.07
N ALA A 344 11.08 11.19 -13.71
CA ALA A 344 12.04 11.91 -14.53
C ALA A 344 13.33 11.10 -14.78
N ALA A 345 13.77 10.30 -13.80
CA ALA A 345 14.90 9.38 -13.98
C ALA A 345 14.58 8.29 -15.02
N ALA A 346 13.37 7.73 -15.00
CA ALA A 346 12.96 6.74 -15.99
C ALA A 346 12.95 7.31 -17.42
N GLU A 347 12.40 8.50 -17.60
CA GLU A 347 12.38 9.19 -18.91
C GLU A 347 13.79 9.53 -19.42
N ARG A 348 14.70 9.92 -18.52
CA ARG A 348 16.11 10.17 -18.88
C ARG A 348 16.79 8.87 -19.32
N GLY A 349 16.61 7.77 -18.58
CA GLY A 349 17.17 6.48 -18.95
C GLY A 349 16.68 5.97 -20.31
N LEU A 350 15.40 6.16 -20.64
CA LEU A 350 14.87 5.81 -21.97
C LEU A 350 15.46 6.67 -23.09
N ARG A 351 15.63 7.99 -22.86
CA ARG A 351 16.30 8.88 -23.81
C ARG A 351 17.75 8.48 -24.04
N GLU A 352 18.47 8.17 -22.99
CA GLU A 352 19.86 7.70 -23.08
C GLU A 352 19.97 6.40 -23.89
N LEU A 353 19.07 5.44 -23.67
CA LEU A 353 19.02 4.20 -24.46
C LEU A 353 18.75 4.48 -25.94
N GLN A 354 17.86 5.43 -26.26
CA GLN A 354 17.60 5.84 -27.64
C GLN A 354 18.83 6.49 -28.29
N GLU A 355 19.53 7.35 -27.56
CA GLU A 355 20.76 8.00 -28.00
C GLU A 355 21.90 6.99 -28.20
N ARG A 356 22.12 6.06 -27.26
CA ARG A 356 23.11 4.97 -27.39
C ARG A 356 22.84 4.11 -28.61
N ARG A 357 21.56 3.78 -28.88
CA ARG A 357 21.16 3.03 -30.09
C ARG A 357 21.33 3.82 -31.38
N ALA A 358 21.02 5.12 -31.36
CA ALA A 358 21.27 5.99 -32.51
C ALA A 358 22.77 6.06 -32.82
N LYS A 359 23.59 6.30 -31.80
CA LYS A 359 25.05 6.37 -31.92
C LYS A 359 25.66 5.06 -32.43
N ARG A 360 25.27 3.90 -31.89
CA ARG A 360 25.74 2.60 -32.42
C ARG A 360 25.36 2.38 -33.87
N ARG A 361 24.14 2.76 -34.28
CA ARG A 361 23.71 2.66 -35.69
C ARG A 361 24.53 3.58 -36.59
N ASP A 362 24.87 4.78 -36.13
CA ASP A 362 25.72 5.71 -36.86
C ASP A 362 27.17 5.22 -36.94
N GLU A 363 27.72 4.66 -35.86
CA GLU A 363 29.06 4.05 -35.83
C GLU A 363 29.15 2.82 -36.74
N GLU A 364 28.15 1.92 -36.70
CA GLU A 364 28.04 0.77 -37.61
C GLU A 364 28.01 1.21 -39.07
N ARG A 365 27.17 2.21 -39.38
CA ARG A 365 27.09 2.81 -40.72
C ARG A 365 28.43 3.36 -41.18
N LEU A 366 29.09 4.17 -40.34
CA LEU A 366 30.37 4.80 -40.68
C LEU A 366 31.46 3.75 -40.88
N ALA A 367 31.53 2.75 -40.00
CA ALA A 367 32.49 1.65 -40.11
C ALA A 367 32.29 0.85 -41.40
N GLU A 368 31.04 0.58 -41.80
CA GLU A 368 30.73 -0.14 -43.04
C GLU A 368 31.16 0.65 -44.28
N LEU A 369 30.92 1.97 -44.31
CA LEU A 369 31.33 2.84 -45.42
C LEU A 369 32.86 3.06 -45.45
N GLU A 370 33.51 3.15 -44.30
CA GLU A 370 34.97 3.30 -44.19
C GLU A 370 35.70 2.04 -44.65
N ALA A 371 35.27 0.86 -44.17
CA ALA A 371 35.84 -0.42 -44.61
C ALA A 371 35.65 -0.66 -46.12
N ALA A 372 34.58 -0.11 -46.69
CA ALA A 372 34.32 -0.11 -48.12
C ALA A 372 35.11 0.94 -48.92
N GLY A 373 35.87 1.82 -48.26
CA GLY A 373 36.59 2.94 -48.87
C GLY A 373 35.67 4.03 -49.45
N VAL A 374 34.37 4.00 -49.16
CA VAL A 374 33.37 4.90 -49.76
C VAL A 374 33.51 6.31 -49.20
N LEU A 375 33.76 6.47 -47.90
CA LEU A 375 33.90 7.80 -47.28
C LEU A 375 35.09 8.57 -47.85
N ALA A 376 36.26 7.95 -47.89
CA ALA A 376 37.47 8.55 -48.44
C ALA A 376 37.31 8.89 -49.93
N ASP A 377 36.69 7.99 -50.71
CA ASP A 377 36.46 8.19 -52.13
C ASP A 377 35.47 9.33 -52.41
N LEU A 378 34.32 9.35 -51.72
CA LEU A 378 33.35 10.43 -51.88
C LEU A 378 33.93 11.78 -51.47
N LYS A 379 34.64 11.83 -50.33
CA LYS A 379 35.27 13.07 -49.85
C LYS A 379 36.32 13.61 -50.82
N ALA A 380 37.24 12.75 -51.29
CA ALA A 380 38.31 13.15 -52.20
C ALA A 380 37.78 13.69 -53.54
N ASN A 381 36.62 13.20 -53.99
CA ASN A 381 35.98 13.66 -55.22
C ASN A 381 35.04 14.85 -54.98
N TRP A 382 34.50 15.01 -53.78
CA TRP A 382 33.74 16.18 -53.36
C TRP A 382 34.64 17.43 -53.28
N GLU A 383 35.84 17.30 -52.72
CA GLU A 383 36.81 18.41 -52.63
C GLU A 383 37.26 18.95 -54.01
N ARG A 384 37.03 18.19 -55.10
CA ARG A 384 37.32 18.60 -56.49
C ARG A 384 36.21 19.43 -57.13
N GLY A 385 35.12 19.68 -56.42
CA GLY A 385 34.01 20.52 -56.88
C GLY A 385 32.82 19.75 -57.44
N SER A 386 31.69 20.46 -57.57
CA SER A 386 30.35 19.89 -57.82
C SER A 386 30.22 19.14 -59.14
N GLU A 387 30.80 19.65 -60.22
CA GLU A 387 30.73 19.00 -61.55
C GLU A 387 31.53 17.70 -61.57
N HIS A 388 32.72 17.69 -60.94
CA HIS A 388 33.55 16.50 -60.80
C HIS A 388 32.84 15.46 -59.94
N PHE A 389 32.27 15.88 -58.81
CA PHE A 389 31.55 14.99 -57.91
C PHE A 389 30.33 14.36 -58.59
N LEU A 390 29.55 15.15 -59.34
CA LEU A 390 28.42 14.64 -60.13
C LEU A 390 28.85 13.57 -61.13
N ARG A 391 29.92 13.81 -61.91
CA ARG A 391 30.42 12.79 -62.84
C ARG A 391 30.82 11.50 -62.10
N HIS A 392 31.60 11.66 -61.03
CA HIS A 392 32.12 10.56 -60.22
C HIS A 392 31.03 9.66 -59.64
N ILE A 393 30.01 10.25 -59.00
CA ILE A 393 28.95 9.44 -58.36
C ILE A 393 28.14 8.66 -59.39
N TYR A 394 27.87 9.19 -60.59
CA TYR A 394 27.15 8.43 -61.61
C TYR A 394 27.99 7.35 -62.29
N GLU A 395 29.31 7.51 -62.35
CA GLU A 395 30.22 6.50 -62.90
C GLU A 395 30.46 5.36 -61.91
N LYS A 396 30.77 5.69 -60.65
CA LYS A 396 31.21 4.71 -59.64
C LYS A 396 30.08 4.21 -58.73
N TYR A 397 29.05 5.02 -58.53
CA TYR A 397 27.90 4.72 -57.69
C TYR A 397 26.59 4.94 -58.47
N PRO A 398 26.39 4.32 -59.65
CA PRO A 398 25.23 4.60 -60.49
C PRO A 398 23.90 4.36 -59.73
N PRO A 399 22.88 5.24 -59.89
CA PRO A 399 21.61 5.05 -59.20
C PRO A 399 20.97 3.71 -59.61
N ARG A 400 20.58 2.91 -58.63
CA ARG A 400 19.95 1.61 -58.90
C ARG A 400 18.57 1.78 -59.57
N PRO A 401 18.20 0.87 -60.47
CA PRO A 401 16.88 0.90 -61.10
C PRO A 401 15.78 0.73 -60.05
N VAL A 402 14.73 1.54 -60.16
CA VAL A 402 13.51 1.39 -59.37
C VAL A 402 12.43 0.83 -60.29
N GLU A 403 11.81 -0.26 -59.86
CA GLU A 403 10.81 -0.97 -60.64
C GLU A 403 9.66 -0.03 -61.04
N GLY A 404 9.30 -0.02 -62.33
CA GLY A 404 8.28 0.87 -62.89
C GLY A 404 8.72 2.33 -63.14
N GLN A 405 9.99 2.69 -62.93
CA GLN A 405 10.52 4.03 -63.24
C GLN A 405 11.51 4.00 -64.41
N PRO A 406 11.58 5.08 -65.23
CA PRO A 406 12.60 5.19 -66.27
C PRO A 406 14.00 5.19 -65.66
N ALA A 407 14.98 4.71 -66.43
CA ALA A 407 16.37 4.64 -66.00
C ALA A 407 16.88 6.02 -65.55
N ARG A 408 17.44 6.08 -64.34
CA ARG A 408 18.00 7.30 -63.76
C ARG A 408 19.37 7.56 -64.39
N THR A 409 19.41 8.44 -65.40
CA THR A 409 20.63 8.79 -66.12
C THR A 409 21.31 10.03 -65.52
N PRO A 410 22.61 10.25 -65.83
CA PRO A 410 23.30 11.47 -65.43
C PRO A 410 22.55 12.73 -65.91
N PRO A 411 22.51 13.80 -65.10
CA PRO A 411 21.87 15.04 -65.51
C PRO A 411 22.59 15.64 -66.72
N ASP A 412 21.81 16.20 -67.65
CA ASP A 412 22.32 16.87 -68.85
C ASP A 412 23.23 18.05 -68.47
N ALA A 413 24.48 17.98 -68.93
CA ALA A 413 25.53 18.96 -68.65
C ALA A 413 25.22 20.36 -69.20
N SER A 414 24.29 20.47 -70.16
CA SER A 414 23.84 21.77 -70.69
C SER A 414 22.90 22.53 -69.74
N LYS A 415 22.36 21.87 -68.71
CA LYS A 415 21.48 22.50 -67.72
C LYS A 415 22.29 23.29 -66.70
N PRO A 416 21.71 24.35 -66.09
CA PRO A 416 22.36 25.04 -64.98
C PRO A 416 22.72 24.06 -63.85
N LEU A 417 23.90 24.22 -63.25
CA LEU A 417 24.44 23.34 -62.19
C LEU A 417 23.42 23.07 -61.07
N LYS A 418 22.70 24.11 -60.62
CA LYS A 418 21.63 23.99 -59.62
C LYS A 418 20.55 22.98 -60.01
N LYS A 419 20.15 22.95 -61.29
CA LYS A 419 19.17 21.99 -61.83
C LYS A 419 19.77 20.59 -61.93
N GLN A 420 21.06 20.46 -62.25
CA GLN A 420 21.76 19.17 -62.25
C GLN A 420 21.84 18.57 -60.84
N LEU A 421 22.23 19.38 -59.84
CA LEU A 421 22.29 18.98 -58.43
C LEU A 421 20.91 18.56 -57.90
N MET A 422 19.84 19.29 -58.24
CA MET A 422 18.48 18.94 -57.85
C MET A 422 18.04 17.58 -58.44
N ILE A 423 18.39 17.27 -59.69
CA ILE A 423 18.13 15.97 -60.33
C ILE A 423 18.95 14.87 -59.63
N ALA A 424 20.22 15.12 -59.32
CA ALA A 424 21.02 14.14 -58.60
C ALA A 424 20.47 13.88 -57.19
N LEU A 425 20.03 14.92 -56.46
CA LEU A 425 19.39 14.77 -55.16
C LEU A 425 18.15 13.87 -55.22
N THR A 426 17.31 13.96 -56.26
CA THR A 426 16.14 13.07 -56.38
C THR A 426 16.53 11.62 -56.69
N HIS A 427 17.64 11.40 -57.40
CA HIS A 427 18.12 10.06 -57.74
C HIS A 427 18.74 9.32 -56.54
N TYR A 428 19.45 10.04 -55.67
CA TYR A 428 20.15 9.47 -54.50
C TYR A 428 19.42 9.68 -53.17
N HIS A 429 18.26 10.34 -53.16
CA HIS A 429 17.55 10.62 -51.91
C HIS A 429 17.23 9.31 -51.13
N PRO A 430 17.49 9.25 -49.82
CA PRO A 430 17.24 8.06 -48.98
C PRO A 430 15.80 7.53 -49.04
N ASP A 431 14.82 8.42 -49.24
CA ASP A 431 13.40 8.04 -49.38
C ASP A 431 13.06 7.35 -50.72
N LYS A 432 13.97 7.37 -51.70
CA LYS A 432 13.77 6.86 -53.07
C LYS A 432 14.66 5.67 -53.40
N VAL A 433 15.36 5.13 -52.41
CA VAL A 433 16.25 3.98 -52.51
C VAL A 433 15.76 2.84 -51.63
N ASP A 434 16.01 1.61 -52.05
CA ASP A 434 15.65 0.42 -51.30
C ASP A 434 16.47 0.33 -49.99
N LYS A 435 15.78 0.14 -48.86
CA LYS A 435 16.38 0.02 -47.53
C LYS A 435 16.88 -1.41 -47.23
N SER A 436 16.56 -2.38 -48.08
CA SER A 436 17.00 -3.78 -47.91
C SER A 436 18.52 -3.92 -48.11
N ASP A 437 19.11 -3.16 -49.04
CA ASP A 437 20.55 -3.06 -49.22
C ASP A 437 21.10 -1.93 -48.36
N ARG A 438 21.49 -2.27 -47.12
CA ARG A 438 21.99 -1.32 -46.12
C ARG A 438 23.21 -0.53 -46.61
N ARG A 439 24.15 -1.19 -47.28
CA ARG A 439 25.38 -0.54 -47.78
C ARG A 439 25.07 0.50 -48.85
N TRP A 440 24.20 0.16 -49.79
CA TRP A 440 23.76 1.08 -50.83
C TRP A 440 22.95 2.25 -50.26
N TYR A 441 22.05 1.96 -49.33
CA TYR A 441 21.28 2.96 -48.60
C TYR A 441 22.19 3.97 -47.89
N TYR A 442 23.18 3.50 -47.13
CA TYR A 442 24.15 4.35 -46.45
C TYR A 442 25.04 5.15 -47.42
N THR A 443 25.41 4.57 -48.55
CA THR A 443 26.16 5.25 -49.61
C THR A 443 25.34 6.40 -50.20
N CYS A 444 24.05 6.17 -50.50
CA CYS A 444 23.13 7.18 -50.99
C CYS A 444 22.89 8.31 -49.98
N GLU A 445 22.75 7.99 -48.69
CA GLU A 445 22.68 8.99 -47.63
C GLU A 445 23.92 9.89 -47.62
N GLU A 446 25.13 9.33 -47.78
CA GLU A 446 26.36 10.11 -47.79
C GLU A 446 26.53 10.97 -49.06
N ILE A 447 26.22 10.41 -50.24
CA ILE A 447 26.16 11.16 -51.50
C ILE A 447 25.20 12.34 -51.38
N THR A 448 24.02 12.12 -50.80
CA THR A 448 22.99 13.15 -50.62
C THR A 448 23.48 14.30 -49.72
N LYS A 449 24.25 14.02 -48.66
CA LYS A 449 24.86 15.08 -47.82
C LYS A 449 25.80 15.98 -48.62
N TYR A 450 26.70 15.39 -49.41
CA TYR A 450 27.63 16.15 -50.25
C TYR A 450 26.92 16.94 -51.35
N LEU A 451 25.90 16.35 -51.99
CA LEU A 451 25.06 17.05 -52.97
C LEU A 451 24.30 18.22 -52.34
N ASN A 452 23.75 18.07 -51.14
CA ASN A 452 23.07 19.14 -50.41
C ASN A 452 24.04 20.28 -50.07
N SER A 453 25.28 19.97 -49.65
CA SER A 453 26.31 20.98 -49.40
C SER A 453 26.59 21.84 -50.64
N PHE A 454 26.73 21.23 -51.82
CA PHE A 454 26.86 22.00 -53.07
C PHE A 454 25.60 22.80 -53.40
N PHE A 455 24.42 22.20 -53.21
CA PHE A 455 23.16 22.84 -53.55
C PHE A 455 22.90 24.10 -52.71
N GLU A 456 23.18 24.08 -51.40
CA GLU A 456 23.06 25.25 -50.53
C GLU A 456 24.02 26.38 -50.92
N VAL A 457 25.25 26.07 -51.32
CA VAL A 457 26.22 27.08 -51.82
C VAL A 457 25.75 27.72 -53.13
N THR A 458 25.01 27.00 -53.97
CA THR A 458 24.43 27.52 -55.23
C THR A 458 23.06 28.21 -55.08
N LYS A 459 22.53 28.31 -53.85
CA LYS A 459 21.30 29.06 -53.57
C LYS A 459 21.53 30.56 -53.34
N GLY A 460 22.73 30.94 -52.87
CA GLY A 460 23.22 32.32 -52.94
C GLY A 460 23.68 32.66 -54.35
#